data_AF-A0A2T4CLJ5-F1
#
_entry.id   AF-A0A2T4CLJ5-F1
#
_cell.length_a   1.000
_cell.length_b   1.000
_cell.length_c   1.000
_cell.angle_alpha   90.00
_cell.angle_beta   90.00
_cell.angle_gamma   90.00
#
_symmetry.space_group_name_H-M   'P 1'
#
loop_
_entity.id
_entity.type
_entity.pdbx_description
1 polymer ?
#
loop_
_entity_poly.entity_id
_entity_poly.type
_entity_poly.pdbx_seq_one_letter_code
_entity_poly.pdbx_strand_id
1 'polypeptide(L)'
;NESRFSPLLFYLILIGILSVLGGMLFTNWQNRPLKSLERAARQIGRGDYPEQLPERGSTEVIAVTRAFNQMSKGVQQLEQDRALLMAGVSHDLRTPLTRIRLATEMMPPNEDYLAEGIISDIDDMNAIIDQFIDYVRVDTSADQDCENLNFLVEDVVGHLPETWHAEVTVNYQSMPDV
;
A
#
# COMPACT_ATOMS: atom_id res chain seq x y z
N ASN A 1 -73.90 11.59 2.59
CA ASN A 1 -72.66 12.30 2.16
C ASN A 1 -71.38 11.50 2.50
N GLU A 2 -71.48 10.21 2.86
CA GLU A 2 -70.37 9.45 3.47
C GLU A 2 -69.61 8.55 2.47
N SER A 3 -70.19 8.26 1.30
CA SER A 3 -69.58 7.37 0.29
C SER A 3 -68.51 8.04 -0.59
N ARG A 4 -68.31 9.36 -0.51
CA ARG A 4 -67.30 10.10 -1.30
C ARG A 4 -65.96 10.28 -0.59
N PHE A 5 -65.91 10.16 0.74
CA PHE A 5 -64.68 10.36 1.53
C PHE A 5 -63.78 9.12 1.58
N SER A 6 -64.37 7.91 1.56
CA SER A 6 -63.63 6.64 1.56
C SER A 6 -62.61 6.48 0.40
N PRO A 7 -62.94 6.79 -0.86
CA PRO A 7 -61.96 6.68 -1.94
C PRO A 7 -60.82 7.71 -1.81
N LEU A 8 -61.11 8.93 -1.35
CA LEU A 8 -60.08 9.97 -1.17
C LEU A 8 -59.07 9.61 -0.07
N LEU A 9 -59.54 9.07 1.06
CA LEU A 9 -58.65 8.59 2.13
C LEU A 9 -57.79 7.42 1.65
N PHE A 10 -58.35 6.50 0.86
CA PHE A 10 -57.59 5.41 0.26
C PHE A 10 -56.48 5.92 -0.67
N TYR A 11 -56.79 6.87 -1.57
CA TYR A 11 -55.78 7.47 -2.45
C TYR A 11 -54.70 8.23 -1.66
N LEU A 12 -55.04 8.95 -0.60
CA LEU A 12 -54.06 9.64 0.25
C LEU A 12 -53.11 8.66 0.94
N ILE A 13 -53.64 7.57 1.51
CA ILE A 13 -52.81 6.53 2.14
C ILE A 13 -51.93 5.85 1.09
N LEU A 14 -52.48 5.53 -0.08
CA LEU A 14 -51.74 4.91 -1.18
C LEU A 14 -50.58 5.80 -1.65
N ILE A 15 -50.83 7.08 -1.87
CA ILE A 15 -49.80 8.06 -2.26
C ILE A 15 -48.75 8.19 -1.14
N GLY A 16 -49.19 8.26 0.13
CA GLY A 16 -48.28 8.33 1.28
C GLY A 16 -47.34 7.12 1.34
N ILE A 17 -47.88 5.91 1.20
CA ILE A 17 -47.10 4.66 1.18
C ILE A 17 -46.13 4.65 -0.01
N LEU A 18 -46.59 5.00 -1.21
CA LEU A 18 -45.74 5.06 -2.40
C LEU A 18 -44.63 6.10 -2.28
N SER A 19 -44.89 7.26 -1.68
CA SER A 19 -43.89 8.29 -1.43
C SER A 19 -42.81 7.79 -0.46
N VAL A 20 -43.19 7.11 0.62
CA VAL A 20 -42.23 6.56 1.59
C VAL A 20 -41.39 5.45 0.95
N LEU A 21 -42.02 4.54 0.22
CA LEU A 21 -41.32 3.47 -0.52
C LEU A 21 -40.36 4.05 -1.58
N GLY A 22 -40.81 5.01 -2.38
CA GLY A 22 -40.00 5.69 -3.37
C GLY A 22 -38.81 6.42 -2.76
N GLY A 23 -39.04 7.13 -1.64
CA GLY A 23 -37.98 7.80 -0.88
C GLY A 23 -36.93 6.83 -0.35
N MET A 24 -37.34 5.73 0.30
CA MET A 24 -36.41 4.72 0.80
C MET A 24 -35.57 4.08 -0.32
N LEU A 25 -36.20 3.75 -1.46
CA LEU A 25 -35.49 3.20 -2.61
C LEU A 25 -34.47 4.19 -3.16
N PHE A 26 -34.86 5.46 -3.31
CA PHE A 26 -33.98 6.52 -3.80
C PHE A 26 -32.79 6.77 -2.88
N THR A 27 -33.02 6.85 -1.56
CA THR A 27 -31.96 7.02 -0.56
C THR A 27 -30.99 5.84 -0.57
N ASN A 28 -31.49 4.60 -0.64
CA ASN A 28 -30.64 3.42 -0.69
C ASN A 28 -29.83 3.35 -2.00
N TRP A 29 -30.42 3.77 -3.12
CA TRP A 29 -29.75 3.80 -4.40
C TRP A 29 -28.60 4.83 -4.44
N GLN A 30 -28.77 6.00 -3.83
CA GLN A 30 -27.72 7.02 -3.73
C GLN A 30 -26.64 6.72 -2.67
N ASN A 31 -27.02 6.18 -1.50
CA ASN A 31 -26.05 5.98 -0.41
C ASN A 31 -25.14 4.77 -0.61
N ARG A 32 -25.57 3.76 -1.37
CA ARG A 32 -24.75 2.58 -1.66
C ARG A 32 -23.42 2.91 -2.38
N PRO A 33 -23.41 3.63 -3.51
CA PRO A 33 -22.16 3.98 -4.21
C PRO A 33 -21.22 4.86 -3.37
N LEU A 34 -21.77 5.73 -2.52
CA LEU A 34 -20.95 6.55 -1.61
C LEU A 34 -20.23 5.71 -0.55
N LYS A 35 -20.92 4.71 0.03
CA LYS A 35 -20.29 3.77 0.97
C LYS A 35 -19.21 2.92 0.31
N SER A 36 -19.35 2.55 -0.97
CA SER A 36 -18.27 1.84 -1.68
C SER A 36 -17.07 2.74 -1.94
N LEU A 37 -17.30 4.01 -2.32
CA LEU A 37 -16.22 5.01 -2.47
C LEU A 37 -15.45 5.21 -1.18
N GLU A 38 -16.15 5.37 -0.06
CA GLU A 38 -15.52 5.52 1.26
C GLU A 38 -14.61 4.32 1.59
N ARG A 39 -15.09 3.09 1.39
CA ARG A 39 -14.31 1.89 1.66
C ARG A 39 -13.09 1.78 0.74
N ALA A 40 -13.26 2.03 -0.56
CA ALA A 40 -12.17 2.00 -1.52
C ALA A 40 -11.12 3.09 -1.21
N ALA A 41 -11.54 4.28 -0.81
CA ALA A 41 -10.63 5.34 -0.40
C ALA A 41 -9.80 4.94 0.83
N ARG A 42 -10.40 4.26 1.82
CA ARG A 42 -9.67 3.72 2.96
C ARG A 42 -8.69 2.61 2.58
N GLN A 43 -9.02 1.80 1.58
CA GLN A 43 -8.13 0.76 1.04
C GLN A 43 -6.90 1.40 0.39
N ILE A 44 -7.11 2.38 -0.50
CA ILE A 44 -5.99 3.15 -1.10
C ILE A 44 -5.14 3.82 -0.02
N GLY A 45 -5.76 4.38 1.02
CA GLY A 45 -5.04 4.97 2.16
C GLY A 45 -4.20 3.98 2.97
N ARG A 46 -4.37 2.67 2.77
CA ARG A 46 -3.57 1.60 3.39
C ARG A 46 -2.54 0.98 2.44
N GLY A 47 -2.43 1.46 1.21
CA GLY A 47 -1.58 0.88 0.18
C GLY A 47 -2.26 -0.20 -0.66
N ASP A 48 -3.54 -0.51 -0.41
CA ASP A 48 -4.29 -1.46 -1.22
C ASP A 48 -4.90 -0.78 -2.45
N TYR A 49 -4.76 -1.39 -3.62
CA TYR A 49 -5.35 -0.86 -4.86
C TYR A 49 -6.56 -1.70 -5.27
N PRO A 50 -7.79 -1.33 -4.85
CA PRO A 50 -8.98 -2.09 -5.20
C PRO A 50 -9.32 -1.97 -6.68
N GLU A 51 -10.11 -2.94 -7.18
CA GLU A 51 -10.68 -2.85 -8.53
C GLU A 51 -11.51 -1.58 -8.70
N GLN A 52 -11.59 -1.12 -9.96
CA GLN A 52 -12.32 0.09 -10.31
C GLN A 52 -13.78 0.00 -9.88
N LEU A 53 -14.25 1.04 -9.20
CA LEU A 53 -15.62 1.09 -8.73
C LEU A 53 -16.58 1.26 -9.93
N PRO A 54 -17.73 0.58 -9.93
CA PRO A 54 -18.71 0.71 -11.00
C PRO A 54 -19.35 2.10 -10.97
N GLU A 55 -19.38 2.77 -12.12
CA GLU A 55 -20.01 4.08 -12.30
C GLU A 55 -21.55 3.96 -12.27
N ARG A 56 -22.15 4.03 -11.06
CA ARG A 56 -23.60 3.89 -10.85
C ARG A 56 -24.14 5.00 -9.94
N GLY A 57 -25.40 5.39 -10.14
CA GLY A 57 -26.09 6.40 -9.32
C GLY A 57 -26.52 7.60 -10.14
N SER A 58 -26.61 8.77 -9.50
CA SER A 58 -26.84 10.02 -10.21
C SER A 58 -25.62 10.42 -11.04
N THR A 59 -25.81 11.37 -11.96
CA THR A 59 -24.74 11.92 -12.80
C THR A 59 -23.56 12.44 -11.98
N GLU A 60 -23.83 13.06 -10.83
CA GLU A 60 -22.82 13.58 -9.90
C GLU A 60 -22.03 12.45 -9.24
N VAL A 61 -22.72 11.40 -8.79
CA VAL A 61 -22.07 10.22 -8.19
C VAL A 61 -21.19 9.51 -9.21
N ILE A 62 -21.66 9.38 -10.45
CA ILE A 62 -20.88 8.83 -11.57
C ILE A 62 -19.62 9.66 -11.82
N ALA A 63 -19.74 10.99 -11.88
CA ALA A 63 -18.60 11.87 -12.11
C ALA A 63 -17.54 11.76 -11.01
N VAL A 64 -17.95 11.72 -9.74
CA VAL A 64 -17.04 11.52 -8.60
C VAL A 64 -16.40 10.14 -8.64
N THR A 65 -17.17 9.10 -8.94
CA THR A 65 -16.65 7.72 -9.05
C THR A 65 -15.59 7.61 -10.14
N ARG A 66 -15.82 8.27 -11.29
CA ARG A 66 -14.85 8.32 -12.38
C ARG A 66 -13.57 9.05 -11.98
N ALA A 67 -13.69 10.21 -11.36
CA ALA A 67 -12.54 10.97 -10.86
C ALA A 67 -11.74 10.17 -9.83
N PHE A 68 -12.43 9.46 -8.92
CA PHE A 68 -11.81 8.56 -7.96
C PHE A 68 -11.05 7.40 -8.64
N ASN A 69 -11.67 6.72 -9.60
CA ASN A 69 -11.02 5.63 -10.34
C ASN A 69 -9.77 6.11 -11.08
N GLN A 70 -9.83 7.29 -11.69
CA GLN A 70 -8.67 7.90 -12.36
C GLN A 70 -7.55 8.24 -11.37
N MET A 71 -7.89 8.82 -10.21
CA MET A 71 -6.94 9.09 -9.14
C MET A 71 -6.30 7.79 -8.62
N SER A 72 -7.11 6.77 -8.32
CA SER A 72 -6.63 5.45 -7.86
C SER A 72 -5.63 4.85 -8.82
N LYS A 73 -5.94 4.86 -10.13
CA LYS A 73 -5.02 4.39 -11.17
C LYS A 73 -3.74 5.23 -11.24
N GLY A 74 -3.86 6.55 -11.11
CA GLY A 74 -2.72 7.46 -11.09
C GLY A 74 -1.77 7.22 -9.92
N VAL A 75 -2.30 7.02 -8.71
CA VAL A 75 -1.51 6.68 -7.52
C VAL A 75 -0.81 5.33 -7.70
N GLN A 76 -1.54 4.32 -8.17
CA GLN A 76 -0.96 3.00 -8.43
C GLN A 76 0.19 3.07 -9.44
N GLN A 77 0.01 3.82 -10.53
CA GLN A 77 1.06 4.00 -11.54
C GLN A 77 2.26 4.74 -10.96
N LEU A 78 2.05 5.78 -10.16
CA LEU A 78 3.13 6.55 -9.55
C LEU A 78 4.00 5.69 -8.64
N GLU A 79 3.39 4.81 -7.84
CA GLU A 79 4.16 3.87 -7.00
C GLU A 79 4.90 2.82 -7.84
N GLN A 80 4.29 2.30 -8.90
CA GLN A 80 4.99 1.38 -9.84
C GLN A 80 6.18 2.07 -10.53
N ASP A 81 6.00 3.30 -10.99
CA ASP A 81 7.07 4.09 -11.62
C ASP A 81 8.18 4.38 -10.62
N ARG A 82 7.84 4.70 -9.37
CA ARG A 82 8.80 4.87 -8.29
C ARG A 82 9.63 3.61 -8.09
N ALA A 83 8.99 2.44 -7.98
CA ALA A 83 9.69 1.16 -7.84
C ALA A 83 10.63 0.87 -9.03
N LEU A 84 10.16 1.12 -10.26
CA LEU A 84 10.96 0.94 -11.48
C LEU A 84 12.18 1.87 -11.51
N LEU A 85 11.98 3.15 -11.19
CA LEU A 85 13.06 4.15 -11.15
C LEU A 85 14.12 3.78 -10.12
N MET A 86 13.71 3.34 -8.92
CA MET A 86 14.67 2.94 -7.88
C MET A 86 15.51 1.73 -8.33
N ALA A 87 14.90 0.73 -8.98
CA ALA A 87 15.64 -0.40 -9.53
C ALA A 87 16.64 0.02 -10.63
N GLY A 88 16.22 0.93 -11.53
CA GLY A 88 17.07 1.43 -12.61
C GLY A 88 18.26 2.25 -12.11
N VAL A 89 18.04 3.16 -11.16
CA VAL A 89 19.10 4.02 -10.62
C VAL A 89 20.17 3.20 -9.93
N SER A 90 19.82 2.21 -9.11
CA SER A 90 20.81 1.36 -8.42
C SER A 90 21.68 0.56 -9.40
N HIS A 91 21.09 0.03 -10.48
CA HIS A 91 21.84 -0.63 -11.54
C HIS A 91 22.85 0.33 -12.21
N ASP A 92 22.41 1.55 -12.51
CA ASP A 92 23.24 2.56 -13.17
C ASP A 92 24.34 3.11 -12.27
N LEU A 93 24.16 3.09 -10.94
CA LEU A 93 25.19 3.45 -9.96
C LEU A 93 26.26 2.35 -9.78
N ARG A 94 25.89 1.07 -9.90
CA ARG A 94 26.86 -0.02 -9.77
C ARG A 94 27.92 -0.01 -10.87
N THR A 95 27.54 0.41 -12.08
CA THR A 95 28.46 0.48 -13.24
C THR A 95 29.66 1.42 -13.03
N PRO A 96 29.51 2.70 -12.66
CA PRO A 96 30.63 3.58 -12.36
C PRO A 96 31.40 3.14 -11.12
N LEU A 97 30.76 2.60 -10.09
CA LEU A 97 31.46 2.07 -8.90
C LEU A 97 32.42 0.93 -9.26
N THR A 98 31.96 -0.03 -10.06
CA THR A 98 32.81 -1.10 -10.57
C THR A 98 33.98 -0.55 -11.39
N ARG A 99 33.77 0.49 -12.21
CA ARG A 99 34.86 1.14 -12.96
C ARG A 99 35.88 1.81 -12.04
N ILE A 100 35.43 2.49 -10.98
CA ILE A 100 36.33 3.11 -10.00
C ILE A 100 37.13 2.01 -9.28
N ARG A 101 36.50 0.91 -8.89
CA ARG A 101 37.18 -0.26 -8.30
C ARG A 101 38.25 -0.85 -9.22
N LEU A 102 37.95 -1.01 -10.50
CA LEU A 102 38.96 -1.46 -11.48
C LEU A 102 40.09 -0.43 -11.64
N ALA A 103 39.78 0.87 -11.57
CA ALA A 103 40.80 1.92 -11.65
C ALA A 103 41.72 1.92 -10.42
N THR A 104 41.18 1.65 -9.22
CA THR A 104 41.97 1.54 -7.98
C THR A 104 42.92 0.35 -8.00
N GLU A 105 42.55 -0.75 -8.66
CA GLU A 105 43.45 -1.90 -8.87
C GLU A 105 44.66 -1.59 -9.75
N MET A 106 44.63 -0.48 -10.50
CA MET A 106 45.74 -0.02 -11.37
C MET A 106 46.60 1.07 -10.70
N MET A 107 46.31 1.45 -9.46
CA MET A 107 47.08 2.44 -8.72
C MET A 107 48.48 1.91 -8.37
N PRO A 108 49.49 2.80 -8.29
CA PRO A 108 50.85 2.36 -8.01
C PRO A 108 51.03 1.92 -6.53
N PRO A 109 51.94 0.97 -6.23
CA PRO A 109 52.04 0.34 -4.90
C PRO A 109 52.34 1.29 -3.73
N ASN A 110 52.88 2.48 -4.02
CA ASN A 110 53.13 3.51 -3.02
C ASN A 110 51.85 4.21 -2.53
N GLU A 111 50.70 3.92 -3.16
CA GLU A 111 49.38 4.48 -2.86
C GLU A 111 48.37 3.39 -2.43
N ASP A 112 48.84 2.20 -2.05
CA ASP A 112 47.99 1.06 -1.65
C ASP A 112 46.98 1.43 -0.55
N TYR A 113 47.38 2.25 0.43
CA TYR A 113 46.48 2.72 1.49
C TYR A 113 45.30 3.58 0.96
N LEU A 114 45.51 4.32 -0.14
CA LEU A 114 44.44 5.08 -0.80
C LEU A 114 43.53 4.15 -1.57
N ALA A 115 44.09 3.16 -2.28
CA ALA A 115 43.33 2.15 -3.01
C ALA A 115 42.43 1.34 -2.06
N GLU A 116 42.97 0.87 -0.92
CA GLU A 116 42.20 0.18 0.12
C GLU A 116 41.07 1.05 0.68
N GLY A 117 41.35 2.33 0.96
CA GLY A 117 40.33 3.27 1.43
C GLY A 117 39.18 3.46 0.43
N ILE A 118 39.50 3.65 -0.86
CA ILE A 118 38.49 3.80 -1.91
C ILE A 118 37.69 2.51 -2.10
N ILE A 119 38.33 1.34 -2.03
CA ILE A 119 37.64 0.05 -2.12
C ILE A 119 36.66 -0.12 -0.95
N SER A 120 37.06 0.24 0.27
CA SER A 120 36.19 0.24 1.44
C SER A 120 34.98 1.15 1.25
N ASP A 121 35.18 2.39 0.78
CA ASP A 121 34.09 3.33 0.52
C ASP A 121 33.11 2.80 -0.55
N ILE A 122 33.63 2.13 -1.59
CA ILE A 122 32.81 1.50 -2.63
C ILE A 122 31.98 0.34 -2.05
N ASP A 123 32.55 -0.47 -1.18
CA ASP A 123 31.85 -1.59 -0.52
C ASP A 123 30.74 -1.05 0.41
N ASP A 124 31.01 0.01 1.17
CA ASP A 124 30.00 0.71 1.98
C ASP A 124 28.87 1.30 1.11
N MET A 125 29.20 1.93 -0.01
CA MET A 125 28.21 2.45 -0.96
C MET A 125 27.33 1.33 -1.55
N ASN A 126 27.92 0.18 -1.89
CA ASN A 126 27.16 -0.97 -2.39
C ASN A 126 26.20 -1.51 -1.31
N ALA A 127 26.65 -1.59 -0.05
CA ALA A 127 25.79 -2.01 1.06
C ALA A 127 24.59 -1.06 1.25
N ILE A 128 24.80 0.25 1.14
CA ILE A 128 23.71 1.24 1.20
C ILE A 128 22.74 1.07 0.03
N ILE A 129 23.26 0.85 -1.18
CA ILE A 129 22.43 0.62 -2.38
C ILE A 129 21.58 -0.64 -2.22
N ASP A 130 22.16 -1.73 -1.74
CA ASP A 130 21.46 -3.00 -1.55
C ASP A 130 20.36 -2.86 -0.48
N GLN A 131 20.65 -2.23 0.67
CA GLN A 131 19.66 -1.94 1.71
C GLN A 131 18.49 -1.09 1.17
N PHE A 132 18.79 -0.09 0.34
CA PHE A 132 17.76 0.76 -0.26
C PHE A 132 16.89 -0.01 -1.26
N ILE A 133 17.47 -0.91 -2.07
CA ILE A 133 16.72 -1.77 -2.99
C ILE A 133 15.83 -2.75 -2.23
N ASP A 134 16.33 -3.34 -1.15
CA ASP A 134 15.56 -4.25 -0.31
C ASP A 134 14.35 -3.54 0.30
N TYR A 135 14.52 -2.32 0.82
CA TYR A 135 13.42 -1.50 1.32
C TYR A 135 12.33 -1.25 0.26
N VAL A 136 12.73 -0.94 -0.99
CA VAL A 136 11.77 -0.66 -2.06
C VAL A 136 11.03 -1.93 -2.52
N ARG A 137 11.66 -3.10 -2.46
CA ARG A 137 11.02 -4.39 -2.85
C ARG A 137 9.94 -4.86 -1.89
N VAL A 138 10.02 -4.50 -0.60
CA VAL A 138 9.07 -4.96 0.43
C VAL A 138 7.63 -4.53 0.14
N ASP A 139 7.42 -3.43 -0.59
CA ASP A 139 6.09 -2.87 -0.86
C ASP A 139 5.26 -3.68 -1.87
N THR A 140 5.87 -4.62 -2.61
CA THR A 140 5.18 -5.34 -3.70
C THR A 140 4.73 -6.76 -3.35
N SER A 141 5.15 -7.32 -2.20
CA SER A 141 4.99 -8.76 -1.92
C SER A 141 4.63 -9.11 -0.47
N ALA A 142 4.06 -8.19 0.29
CA ALA A 142 3.51 -8.54 1.60
C ALA A 142 2.19 -9.30 1.40
N ASP A 143 2.27 -10.63 1.27
CA ASP A 143 1.13 -11.48 1.56
C ASP A 143 0.75 -11.16 3.01
N GLN A 144 -0.38 -10.48 3.24
CA GLN A 144 -0.82 -10.10 4.57
C GLN A 144 -1.43 -11.32 5.28
N ASP A 145 -0.66 -12.39 5.37
CA ASP A 145 -1.03 -13.57 6.12
C ASP A 145 -0.90 -13.27 7.61
N CYS A 146 -1.87 -13.77 8.39
CA CYS A 146 -1.82 -13.70 9.84
C CYS A 146 -0.74 -14.65 10.35
N GLU A 147 0.49 -14.15 10.48
CA GLU A 147 1.61 -14.91 11.06
C GLU A 147 1.67 -14.77 12.59
N ASN A 148 2.23 -15.78 13.24
CA ASN A 148 2.46 -15.75 14.68
C ASN A 148 3.70 -14.91 14.98
N LEU A 149 3.48 -13.80 15.69
CA LEU A 149 4.52 -12.83 16.05
C LEU A 149 5.67 -13.47 16.86
N ASN A 150 5.42 -14.54 17.62
CA ASN A 150 6.46 -15.24 18.37
C ASN A 150 7.48 -15.90 17.44
N PHE A 151 7.03 -16.54 16.35
CA PHE A 151 7.94 -17.17 15.37
C PHE A 151 8.77 -16.13 14.63
N LEU A 152 8.18 -14.99 14.27
CA LEU A 152 8.89 -13.91 13.61
C LEU A 152 9.99 -13.31 14.50
N VAL A 153 9.72 -13.17 15.80
CA VAL A 153 10.74 -12.75 16.77
C VAL A 153 11.83 -13.81 16.95
N GLU A 154 11.48 -15.10 16.97
CA GLU A 154 12.46 -16.18 17.08
C GLU A 154 13.39 -16.22 15.86
N ASP A 155 12.83 -16.08 14.66
CA ASP A 155 13.59 -16.06 13.41
C ASP A 155 14.55 -14.86 13.34
N VAL A 156 14.09 -13.66 13.71
CA VAL A 156 14.93 -12.46 13.75
C VAL A 156 16.04 -12.58 14.78
N VAL A 157 15.75 -13.10 15.97
CA VAL A 157 16.77 -13.32 17.01
C VAL A 157 17.77 -14.39 16.60
N GLY A 158 17.33 -15.44 15.90
CA GLY A 158 18.20 -16.49 15.35
C GLY A 158 19.16 -16.00 14.27
N HIS A 159 18.83 -14.92 13.55
CA HIS A 159 19.68 -14.31 12.51
C HIS A 159 20.59 -13.19 13.01
N LEU A 160 20.60 -12.89 14.32
CA LEU A 160 21.51 -11.89 14.87
C LEU A 160 22.97 -12.36 14.71
N PRO A 161 23.89 -11.51 14.19
CA PRO A 161 25.28 -11.89 14.02
C PRO A 161 25.93 -12.14 15.39
N GLU A 162 26.78 -13.16 15.48
CA GLU A 162 27.51 -13.56 16.71
C GLU A 162 28.37 -12.42 17.31
N THR A 163 28.61 -11.34 16.56
CA THR A 163 29.32 -10.15 16.99
C THR A 163 28.55 -9.30 18.02
N TRP A 164 27.24 -9.54 18.18
CA TRP A 164 26.45 -8.89 19.22
C TRP A 164 26.68 -9.60 20.56
N HIS A 165 27.46 -8.98 21.45
CA HIS A 165 27.75 -9.47 22.81
C HIS A 165 26.56 -9.39 23.79
N ALA A 166 25.32 -9.44 23.31
CA ALA A 166 24.12 -9.39 24.13
C ALA A 166 23.43 -10.75 24.13
N GLU A 167 23.24 -11.33 25.32
CA GLU A 167 22.44 -12.54 25.48
C GLU A 167 20.96 -12.17 25.34
N VAL A 168 20.40 -12.38 24.16
CA VAL A 168 18.98 -12.10 23.88
C VAL A 168 18.16 -13.33 24.29
N THR A 169 17.44 -13.23 25.40
CA THR A 169 16.46 -14.24 25.81
C THR A 169 15.07 -13.80 25.40
N VAL A 170 14.37 -14.59 24.58
CA VAL A 170 12.98 -14.29 24.23
C VAL A 170 12.03 -14.98 25.21
N ASN A 171 11.19 -14.19 25.87
CA ASN A 171 10.19 -14.68 26.82
C ASN A 171 8.79 -14.45 26.25
N TYR A 172 8.16 -15.52 25.77
CA TYR A 172 6.83 -15.49 25.19
C TYR A 172 5.77 -15.82 26.24
N GLN A 173 4.69 -15.04 26.27
CA GLN A 173 3.47 -15.38 27.01
C GLN A 173 2.38 -15.73 26.00
N SER A 174 1.48 -16.66 26.36
CA SER A 174 0.30 -16.95 25.55
C SER A 174 -0.52 -15.68 25.36
N MET A 175 -0.98 -15.46 24.13
CA MET A 175 -1.88 -14.34 23.82
C MET A 175 -3.12 -14.47 24.73
N PRO A 176 -3.51 -13.43 25.49
CA PRO A 176 -4.71 -13.49 26.30
C PRO A 176 -5.93 -13.69 25.39
N ASP A 177 -6.84 -14.59 25.76
CA ASP A 177 -8.12 -14.75 25.07
C ASP A 177 -8.88 -13.42 25.15
N VAL A 178 -9.11 -12.77 24.00
CA VAL A 178 -9.90 -11.53 23.88
C VAL A 178 -11.22 -11.80 23.18
#